data_AF-A0A0E3S7H3-F1
#
_entry.id   AF-A0A0E3S7H3-F1
#
_cell.length_a   1.000
_cell.length_b   1.000
_cell.length_c   1.000
_cell.angle_alpha   90.00
_cell.angle_beta   90.00
_cell.angle_gamma   90.00
#
_symmetry.space_group_name_H-M   'P 1'
#
loop_
_entity.id
_entity.type
_entity.pdbx_description
1 polymer ?
#
loop_
_entity_poly.entity_id
_entity_poly.type
_entity_poly.pdbx_seq_one_letter_code
_entity_poly.pdbx_strand_id
1 'polypeptide(L)'
;MGNSASNRRDETPESFAFFHLSSASHNSDYGIYNSTGQLLKGNILFEQYTELATQLDTKRSAFYLESKENELIFGCSLSVKAENGREERVVFIQVYKNFPLQDEIVSDLQLLKQFYERVKFEVENLDVKKYKLVGFWEEGDFKNISETPIEKEVLEYTAGKLRSRKKVSVKISELSSGLSLIFKLITILRHRSTFVFDVSQYPSEADVSVSFIKPNPDFELGENGTFQEFTKSGSWNFYKELGEEFLKGKTSYSKGSKTRSDSVSPVVKKILSDPFYYCSSSNSILDNFDDMEKVEIFQGLVQKATDVNDPNIRKVLINIYSKIESSEHRKDFYKILLSRNVYIEGIIADLVLTIHKEHNKDLFNLLFKKTSRENLPLNYLDNEWAQNSRRDPRYNSFEKGIKKALKLLEYSDKINFIKFIASEAPSKPKAEGKILLKTLIEDMVDQKGNNDFISKLSEEEAENLDKIQGSEYLDSKIWMKKRKRNRNLKTVFCAVALVMIILLSCLFMCYTHSTGNAGENNSSSNMSTFIEYLKAVWGNKSINSLEDAIISADDQKAENNTEINEIDKKT
;
A
#
# COMPACT_ATOMS: atom_id res chain seq x y z
N MET A 1 4.57 -96.90 -27.83
CA MET A 1 3.27 -96.21 -27.90
C MET A 1 3.03 -95.57 -26.54
N GLY A 2 3.00 -94.27 -26.31
CA GLY A 2 3.35 -93.10 -27.09
C GLY A 2 3.73 -92.01 -26.08
N ASN A 3 4.73 -91.20 -26.42
CA ASN A 3 5.05 -89.95 -25.73
C ASN A 3 3.92 -88.94 -25.97
N SER A 4 3.51 -88.19 -24.95
CA SER A 4 2.74 -86.94 -25.04
C SER A 4 2.95 -86.20 -23.70
N ALA A 5 3.85 -85.22 -23.55
CA ALA A 5 3.96 -83.91 -24.20
C ALA A 5 2.80 -82.95 -23.88
N SER A 6 3.20 -81.68 -23.61
CA SER A 6 2.40 -80.44 -23.56
C SER A 6 1.64 -80.17 -22.25
N ASN A 7 1.72 -79.00 -21.61
CA ASN A 7 2.38 -77.74 -21.95
C ASN A 7 2.62 -76.92 -20.68
N ARG A 8 3.87 -76.48 -20.49
CA ARG A 8 4.18 -75.22 -19.82
C ARG A 8 3.55 -74.10 -20.63
N ARG A 9 2.73 -73.27 -19.98
CA ARG A 9 2.69 -71.82 -20.18
C ARG A 9 2.87 -71.29 -18.75
N ASP A 10 4.01 -70.73 -18.38
CA ASP A 10 4.41 -69.36 -18.72
C ASP A 10 3.19 -68.44 -18.84
N GLU A 11 2.44 -68.34 -17.74
CA GLU A 11 1.67 -67.14 -17.45
C GLU A 11 2.66 -66.09 -16.97
N THR A 12 3.24 -65.39 -17.94
CA THR A 12 3.69 -64.01 -17.75
C THR A 12 2.63 -63.27 -16.95
N PRO A 13 2.96 -62.61 -15.83
CA PRO A 13 2.02 -61.69 -15.21
C PRO A 13 1.68 -60.65 -16.27
N GLU A 14 0.41 -60.67 -16.67
CA GLU A 14 -0.15 -59.74 -17.64
C GLU A 14 0.32 -58.33 -17.29
N SER A 15 0.91 -57.70 -18.29
CA SER A 15 1.31 -56.30 -18.27
C SER A 15 0.10 -55.45 -17.90
N PHE A 16 0.05 -55.00 -16.64
CA PHE A 16 -0.95 -54.03 -16.23
C PHE A 16 -0.62 -52.69 -16.85
N ALA A 17 -1.63 -52.20 -17.58
CA ALA A 17 -1.59 -51.05 -18.45
C ALA A 17 -1.04 -49.80 -17.75
N PHE A 18 0.17 -49.50 -18.20
CA PHE A 18 0.96 -48.32 -17.95
C PHE A 18 0.26 -47.06 -18.50
N PHE A 19 0.59 -45.89 -17.93
CA PHE A 19 0.70 -44.68 -18.73
C PHE A 19 1.39 -45.05 -20.05
N HIS A 20 0.91 -44.60 -21.21
CA HIS A 20 1.75 -44.65 -22.42
C HIS A 20 2.98 -43.72 -22.28
N LEU A 21 3.87 -43.99 -21.32
CA LEU A 21 5.28 -43.58 -21.28
C LEU A 21 6.12 -44.42 -22.26
N SER A 22 5.53 -45.40 -22.95
CA SER A 22 6.21 -46.27 -23.90
C SER A 22 5.83 -46.08 -25.37
N SER A 23 4.94 -45.15 -25.76
CA SER A 23 4.73 -44.86 -27.20
C SER A 23 4.05 -43.53 -27.58
N ALA A 24 3.93 -42.55 -26.68
CA ALA A 24 3.44 -41.22 -27.06
C ALA A 24 4.60 -40.23 -27.09
N SER A 25 4.77 -39.55 -28.21
CA SER A 25 5.72 -38.47 -28.49
C SER A 25 5.45 -37.21 -27.65
N HIS A 26 5.41 -37.33 -26.32
CA HIS A 26 5.53 -36.19 -25.43
C HIS A 26 7.02 -35.93 -25.23
N ASN A 27 7.51 -34.79 -25.73
CA ASN A 27 8.91 -34.34 -25.66
C ASN A 27 9.37 -34.17 -24.20
N SER A 28 9.66 -35.27 -23.50
CA SER A 28 10.24 -35.28 -22.17
C SER A 28 11.76 -35.34 -22.27
N ASP A 29 12.36 -34.17 -22.41
CA ASP A 29 13.80 -34.01 -22.41
C ASP A 29 14.32 -33.91 -20.96
N TYR A 30 15.62 -34.15 -20.79
CA TYR A 30 16.30 -34.02 -19.51
C TYR A 30 17.72 -33.47 -19.71
N GLY A 31 18.26 -32.92 -18.62
CA GLY A 31 19.63 -32.45 -18.51
C GLY A 31 20.28 -32.97 -17.25
N ILE A 32 21.55 -33.37 -17.36
CA ILE A 32 22.40 -33.75 -16.23
C ILE A 32 23.51 -32.73 -16.13
N TYR A 33 23.76 -32.21 -14.93
CA TYR A 33 24.76 -31.17 -14.66
C TYR A 33 25.73 -31.63 -13.58
N ASN A 34 26.95 -31.09 -13.60
CA ASN A 34 27.86 -31.19 -12.45
C ASN A 34 27.55 -30.10 -11.41
N SER A 35 28.28 -30.10 -10.30
CA SER A 35 28.14 -29.10 -9.22
C SER A 35 28.39 -27.64 -9.64
N THR A 36 29.11 -27.41 -10.74
CA THR A 36 29.32 -26.05 -11.27
C THR A 36 28.17 -25.56 -12.16
N GLY A 37 27.15 -26.39 -12.37
CA GLY A 37 26.04 -26.11 -13.28
C GLY A 37 26.35 -26.40 -14.75
N GLN A 38 27.52 -26.96 -15.08
CA GLN A 38 27.85 -27.32 -16.45
C GLN A 38 27.06 -28.54 -16.89
N LEU A 39 26.41 -28.45 -18.05
CA LEU A 39 25.67 -29.55 -18.67
C LEU A 39 26.63 -30.68 -19.11
N LEU A 40 26.40 -31.88 -18.57
CA LEU A 40 27.11 -33.12 -18.88
C LEU A 40 26.39 -33.95 -19.94
N LYS A 41 25.05 -33.94 -19.96
CA LYS A 41 24.20 -34.67 -20.91
C LYS A 41 22.88 -33.94 -21.06
N GLY A 42 22.35 -33.84 -22.28
CA GLY A 42 21.10 -33.16 -22.61
C GLY A 42 21.19 -32.36 -23.90
N ASN A 43 20.07 -31.85 -24.39
CA ASN A 43 20.02 -30.95 -25.54
C ASN A 43 20.57 -29.55 -25.17
N ILE A 44 21.09 -28.78 -26.13
CA ILE A 44 21.55 -27.39 -25.94
C ILE A 44 20.50 -26.49 -25.28
N LEU A 45 19.21 -26.77 -25.50
CA LEU A 45 18.11 -26.06 -24.85
C LEU A 45 18.13 -26.18 -23.31
N PHE A 46 18.83 -27.15 -22.76
CA PHE A 46 18.95 -27.34 -21.31
C PHE A 46 19.99 -26.42 -20.66
N GLU A 47 20.86 -25.75 -21.42
CA GLU A 47 21.79 -24.76 -20.87
C GLU A 47 21.06 -23.64 -20.08
N GLN A 48 19.80 -23.34 -20.43
CA GLN A 48 18.97 -22.38 -19.71
C GLN A 48 18.67 -22.76 -18.25
N TYR A 49 18.80 -24.03 -17.86
CA TYR A 49 18.57 -24.50 -16.49
C TYR A 49 19.84 -24.55 -15.64
N THR A 50 20.96 -24.02 -16.14
CA THR A 50 22.23 -23.96 -15.39
C THR A 50 22.06 -23.33 -14.00
N GLU A 51 21.35 -22.19 -13.92
CA GLU A 51 21.11 -21.51 -12.64
C GLU A 51 20.26 -22.38 -11.69
N LEU A 52 19.18 -22.98 -12.20
CA LEU A 52 18.35 -23.90 -11.42
C LEU A 52 19.20 -25.09 -10.93
N ALA A 53 20.05 -25.67 -11.78
CA ALA A 53 20.92 -26.77 -11.39
C ALA A 53 21.85 -26.39 -10.24
N THR A 54 22.50 -25.21 -10.33
CA THR A 54 23.33 -24.68 -9.24
C THR A 54 22.55 -24.46 -7.95
N GLN A 55 21.31 -23.96 -8.04
CA GLN A 55 20.44 -23.78 -6.87
C GLN A 55 20.09 -25.14 -6.23
N LEU A 56 19.69 -26.14 -7.02
CA LEU A 56 19.34 -27.47 -6.53
C LEU A 56 20.54 -28.17 -5.88
N ASP A 57 21.75 -28.00 -6.40
CA ASP A 57 22.95 -28.54 -5.76
C ASP A 57 23.28 -27.82 -4.45
N THR A 58 23.24 -26.48 -4.46
CA THR A 58 23.52 -25.65 -3.28
C THR A 58 22.58 -25.98 -2.12
N LYS A 59 21.29 -26.21 -2.40
CA LYS A 59 20.30 -26.61 -1.40
C LYS A 59 20.30 -28.09 -1.09
N ARG A 60 21.00 -28.89 -1.90
CA ARG A 60 20.97 -30.34 -1.91
C ARG A 60 19.53 -30.85 -1.99
N SER A 61 18.81 -30.47 -3.03
CA SER A 61 17.42 -30.86 -3.22
C SER A 61 17.29 -32.34 -3.54
N ALA A 62 16.59 -33.11 -2.70
CA ALA A 62 16.23 -34.50 -2.99
C ALA A 62 15.06 -34.58 -3.99
N PHE A 63 14.17 -33.59 -3.95
CA PHE A 63 13.07 -33.46 -4.90
C PHE A 63 12.69 -31.99 -5.09
N TYR A 64 12.61 -31.57 -6.35
CA TYR A 64 12.11 -30.28 -6.77
C TYR A 64 11.00 -30.47 -7.79
N LEU A 65 9.93 -29.69 -7.63
CA LEU A 65 8.84 -29.62 -8.58
C LEU A 65 8.47 -28.17 -8.82
N GLU A 66 8.52 -27.74 -10.07
CA GLU A 66 7.93 -26.49 -10.52
C GLU A 66 6.81 -26.78 -11.52
N SER A 67 5.63 -26.25 -11.21
CA SER A 67 4.45 -26.30 -12.07
C SER A 67 4.21 -24.94 -12.70
N LYS A 68 4.26 -24.89 -14.03
CA LYS A 68 3.92 -23.73 -14.85
C LYS A 68 2.74 -24.06 -15.76
N GLU A 69 2.19 -23.07 -16.46
CA GLU A 69 0.95 -23.23 -17.23
C GLU A 69 0.97 -24.41 -18.21
N ASN A 70 2.11 -24.68 -18.88
CA ASN A 70 2.23 -25.73 -19.90
C ASN A 70 3.44 -26.66 -19.70
N GLU A 71 4.14 -26.55 -18.57
CA GLU A 71 5.32 -27.36 -18.28
C GLU A 71 5.39 -27.77 -16.80
N LEU A 72 5.89 -28.99 -16.57
CA LEU A 72 6.27 -29.48 -15.25
C LEU A 72 7.78 -29.74 -15.25
N ILE A 73 8.48 -29.17 -14.28
CA ILE A 73 9.93 -29.31 -14.15
C ILE A 73 10.20 -30.10 -12.88
N PHE A 74 10.86 -31.24 -13.04
CA PHE A 74 11.28 -32.11 -11.95
C PHE A 74 12.80 -31.99 -11.81
N GLY A 75 13.29 -31.90 -10.58
CA GLY A 75 14.72 -31.78 -10.32
C GLY A 75 15.16 -32.55 -9.08
N CYS A 76 16.40 -33.01 -9.08
CA CYS A 76 17.06 -33.52 -7.88
C CYS A 76 18.58 -33.39 -7.99
N SER A 77 19.24 -33.29 -6.84
CA SER A 77 20.68 -33.25 -6.69
C SER A 77 21.15 -34.49 -5.93
N LEU A 78 22.11 -35.19 -6.51
CA LEU A 78 22.50 -36.55 -6.18
C LEU A 78 23.95 -36.57 -5.73
N SER A 79 24.23 -37.33 -4.68
CA SER A 79 25.58 -37.77 -4.33
C SER A 79 25.95 -38.97 -5.19
N VAL A 80 27.08 -38.88 -5.89
CA VAL A 80 27.58 -39.93 -6.77
C VAL A 80 29.05 -40.20 -6.50
N LYS A 81 29.48 -41.43 -6.74
CA LYS A 81 30.88 -41.84 -6.65
C LYS A 81 31.44 -42.01 -8.05
N ALA A 82 32.46 -41.22 -8.40
CA ALA A 82 33.18 -41.37 -9.66
C ALA A 82 34.04 -42.65 -9.64
N GLU A 83 34.47 -43.11 -10.82
CA GLU A 83 35.30 -44.32 -10.99
C GLU A 83 36.61 -44.29 -10.17
N ASN A 84 37.17 -43.10 -9.93
CA ASN A 84 38.35 -42.89 -9.08
C ASN A 84 38.05 -42.95 -7.56
N GLY A 85 36.81 -43.22 -7.17
CA GLY A 85 36.36 -43.31 -5.79
C GLY A 85 36.02 -41.97 -5.13
N ARG A 86 36.20 -40.84 -5.81
CA ARG A 86 35.83 -39.52 -5.29
C ARG A 86 34.31 -39.36 -5.31
N GLU A 87 33.77 -38.83 -4.21
CA GLU A 87 32.37 -38.39 -4.18
C GLU A 87 32.23 -37.02 -4.84
N GLU A 88 31.26 -36.93 -5.75
CA GLU A 88 30.89 -35.75 -6.51
C GLU A 88 29.38 -35.54 -6.40
N ARG A 89 28.93 -34.37 -6.86
CA ARG A 89 27.50 -34.04 -6.97
C ARG A 89 27.11 -33.87 -8.42
N VAL A 90 25.97 -34.43 -8.77
CA VAL A 90 25.32 -34.22 -10.07
C VAL A 90 23.87 -33.85 -9.87
N VAL A 91 23.36 -33.02 -10.77
CA VAL A 91 21.97 -32.58 -10.76
C VAL A 91 21.26 -33.11 -11.97
N PHE A 92 20.07 -33.65 -11.77
CA PHE A 92 19.19 -34.13 -12.83
C PHE A 92 17.97 -33.23 -12.92
N ILE A 93 17.67 -32.72 -14.11
CA ILE A 93 16.48 -31.92 -14.39
C ILE A 93 15.73 -32.55 -15.55
N GLN A 94 14.45 -32.79 -15.37
CA GLN A 94 13.54 -33.34 -16.37
C GLN A 94 12.39 -32.37 -16.59
N VAL A 95 12.10 -32.08 -17.86
CA VAL A 95 11.04 -31.16 -18.24
C VAL A 95 9.99 -31.90 -19.03
N TYR A 96 8.75 -31.82 -18.57
CA TYR A 96 7.61 -32.37 -19.27
C TYR A 96 6.80 -31.23 -19.89
N LYS A 97 6.71 -31.21 -21.21
CA LYS A 97 5.94 -30.22 -21.97
C LYS A 97 4.62 -30.82 -22.47
N ASN A 98 3.61 -29.96 -22.66
CA ASN A 98 2.33 -30.33 -23.26
C ASN A 98 1.58 -31.43 -22.48
N PHE A 99 1.56 -31.35 -21.15
CA PHE A 99 0.82 -32.31 -20.33
C PHE A 99 -0.69 -32.23 -20.64
N PRO A 100 -1.35 -33.34 -21.02
CA PRO A 100 -2.80 -33.34 -21.23
C PRO A 100 -3.50 -33.02 -19.90
N LEU A 101 -4.45 -32.09 -19.98
CA LEU A 101 -5.15 -31.48 -18.84
C LEU A 101 -6.08 -32.45 -18.07
N GLN A 102 -6.17 -33.74 -18.43
CA GLN A 102 -7.35 -34.56 -18.06
C GLN A 102 -7.14 -35.98 -17.52
N ASP A 103 -5.94 -36.53 -17.37
CA ASP A 103 -5.83 -37.91 -16.88
C ASP A 103 -5.51 -38.04 -15.39
N GLU A 104 -6.35 -38.84 -14.72
CA GLU A 104 -6.21 -39.31 -13.35
C GLU A 104 -4.81 -39.92 -13.15
N ILE A 105 -3.98 -39.32 -12.30
CA ILE A 105 -2.84 -40.06 -11.75
C ILE A 105 -3.40 -41.10 -10.80
N VAL A 106 -3.27 -42.35 -11.18
CA VAL A 106 -3.48 -43.50 -10.30
C VAL A 106 -2.16 -43.75 -9.56
N SER A 107 -2.16 -43.41 -8.26
CA SER A 107 -1.08 -43.65 -7.26
C SER A 107 0.27 -42.93 -7.49
N ASP A 108 0.44 -41.81 -6.77
CA ASP A 108 1.55 -40.87 -6.94
C ASP A 108 2.95 -41.37 -6.52
N LEU A 109 3.05 -42.36 -5.61
CA LEU A 109 4.35 -42.86 -5.15
C LEU A 109 5.07 -43.74 -6.21
N GLN A 110 4.31 -44.35 -7.11
CA GLN A 110 4.88 -45.14 -8.21
C GLN A 110 5.60 -44.26 -9.24
N LEU A 111 5.03 -43.07 -9.54
CA LEU A 111 5.66 -42.09 -10.41
C LEU A 111 7.00 -41.61 -9.86
N LEU A 112 7.10 -41.42 -8.54
CA LEU A 112 8.36 -41.03 -7.91
C LEU A 112 9.42 -42.12 -8.02
N LYS A 113 9.03 -43.38 -7.76
CA LYS A 113 9.94 -44.53 -7.91
C LYS A 113 10.44 -44.63 -9.34
N GLN A 114 9.56 -44.49 -10.33
CA GLN A 114 9.91 -44.48 -11.74
C GLN A 114 10.84 -43.30 -12.11
N PHE A 115 10.56 -42.10 -11.58
CA PHE A 115 11.43 -40.94 -11.75
C PHE A 115 12.84 -41.22 -11.24
N TYR A 116 12.99 -41.73 -10.01
CA TYR A 116 14.29 -42.03 -9.45
C TYR A 116 15.00 -43.24 -10.09
N GLU A 117 14.25 -44.24 -10.55
CA GLU A 117 14.79 -45.34 -11.36
C GLU A 117 15.40 -44.82 -12.66
N ARG A 118 14.70 -43.91 -13.36
CA ARG A 118 15.22 -43.24 -14.56
C ARG A 118 16.45 -42.39 -14.25
N VAL A 119 16.38 -41.57 -13.19
CA VAL A 119 17.52 -40.73 -12.75
C VAL A 119 18.76 -41.59 -12.52
N LYS A 120 18.60 -42.69 -11.77
CA LYS A 120 19.69 -43.63 -11.50
C LYS A 120 20.26 -44.21 -12.80
N PHE A 121 19.38 -44.72 -13.68
CA PHE A 121 19.80 -45.30 -14.95
C PHE A 121 20.57 -44.29 -15.81
N GLU A 122 20.09 -43.06 -15.94
CA GLU A 122 20.72 -42.05 -16.79
C GLU A 122 22.05 -41.55 -16.23
N VAL A 123 22.16 -41.41 -14.91
CA VAL A 123 23.40 -40.96 -14.24
C VAL A 123 24.47 -42.05 -14.24
N GLU A 124 24.10 -43.32 -14.02
CA GLU A 124 25.05 -44.43 -14.04
C GLU A 124 25.54 -44.76 -15.47
N ASN A 125 24.77 -44.37 -16.51
CA ASN A 125 25.12 -44.54 -17.93
C ASN A 125 25.58 -43.23 -18.62
N LEU A 126 26.27 -42.35 -17.90
CA LEU A 126 26.90 -41.18 -18.48
C LEU A 126 28.17 -41.57 -19.24
N ASP A 127 28.19 -41.34 -20.55
CA ASP A 127 29.35 -41.69 -21.40
C ASP A 127 30.62 -40.89 -21.04
N VAL A 128 30.44 -39.63 -20.61
CA VAL A 128 31.54 -38.70 -20.32
C VAL A 128 32.26 -39.06 -19.01
N LYS A 129 31.52 -39.62 -18.04
CA LYS A 129 32.03 -40.01 -16.71
C LYS A 129 31.21 -41.15 -16.14
N LYS A 130 31.87 -42.22 -15.70
CA LYS A 130 31.20 -43.31 -14.98
C LYS A 130 30.95 -42.92 -13.53
N TYR A 131 29.68 -42.87 -13.17
CA TYR A 131 29.22 -42.61 -11.82
C TYR A 131 28.49 -43.82 -11.24
N LYS A 132 28.56 -43.99 -9.93
CA LYS A 132 27.69 -44.88 -9.16
C LYS A 132 26.84 -44.03 -8.21
N LEU A 133 25.53 -44.23 -8.20
CA LEU A 133 24.65 -43.47 -7.31
C LEU A 133 24.90 -43.88 -5.84
N VAL A 134 25.12 -42.89 -4.98
CA VAL A 134 25.28 -43.07 -3.52
C VAL A 134 23.96 -42.79 -2.80
N GLY A 135 23.34 -41.64 -3.07
CA GLY A 135 22.06 -41.22 -2.50
C GLY A 135 21.76 -39.75 -2.74
N PHE A 136 20.78 -39.17 -2.03
CA PHE A 136 20.48 -37.73 -2.09
C PHE A 136 21.30 -36.94 -1.08
N TRP A 137 21.31 -37.37 0.17
CA TRP A 137 21.96 -36.76 1.33
C TRP A 137 22.87 -37.76 2.04
N GLU A 138 22.40 -38.99 2.18
CA GLU A 138 23.11 -40.09 2.85
C GLU A 138 23.15 -41.33 1.94
N GLU A 139 24.04 -42.27 2.24
CA GLU A 139 24.15 -43.49 1.44
C GLU A 139 22.87 -44.33 1.53
N GLY A 140 22.24 -44.58 0.37
CA GLY A 140 21.08 -45.46 0.26
C GLY A 140 19.74 -44.86 0.70
N ASP A 141 19.67 -43.56 1.02
CA ASP A 141 18.43 -42.88 1.42
C ASP A 141 17.28 -43.02 0.39
N PHE A 142 17.61 -43.05 -0.90
CA PHE A 142 16.66 -43.28 -2.00
C PHE A 142 15.97 -44.65 -1.96
N LYS A 143 16.56 -45.66 -1.29
CA LYS A 143 15.96 -46.99 -1.14
C LYS A 143 14.95 -47.05 0.01
N ASN A 144 15.07 -46.15 0.97
CA ASN A 144 14.29 -46.13 2.20
C ASN A 144 13.04 -45.22 2.10
N ILE A 145 12.74 -44.72 0.89
CA ILE A 145 11.54 -43.90 0.66
C ILE A 145 10.30 -44.77 0.82
N SER A 146 9.54 -44.48 1.87
CA SER A 146 8.28 -45.12 2.21
C SER A 146 7.16 -44.08 2.26
N GLU A 147 5.93 -44.54 2.09
CA GLU A 147 4.78 -43.65 2.27
C GLU A 147 4.55 -43.41 3.77
N THR A 148 4.48 -42.14 4.15
CA THR A 148 4.14 -41.71 5.49
C THR A 148 2.70 -41.17 5.50
N PRO A 149 1.85 -41.55 6.48
CA PRO A 149 0.56 -40.88 6.65
C PRO A 149 0.82 -39.39 6.92
N ILE A 150 -0.03 -38.51 6.37
CA ILE A 150 0.08 -37.07 6.58
C ILE A 150 -1.31 -36.64 7.02
N GLU A 151 -1.36 -35.94 8.15
CA GLU A 151 -2.63 -35.51 8.73
C GLU A 151 -3.35 -34.54 7.78
N LYS A 152 -4.68 -34.68 7.70
CA LYS A 152 -5.51 -33.90 6.79
C LYS A 152 -5.37 -32.40 7.04
N GLU A 153 -5.23 -32.00 8.30
CA GLU A 153 -5.13 -30.59 8.67
C GLU A 153 -3.82 -29.94 8.23
N VAL A 154 -2.73 -30.69 8.12
CA VAL A 154 -1.46 -30.22 7.55
C VAL A 154 -1.64 -29.89 6.07
N LEU A 155 -2.36 -30.73 5.33
CA LEU A 155 -2.68 -30.52 3.92
C LEU A 155 -3.60 -29.31 3.74
N GLU A 156 -4.62 -29.17 4.59
CA GLU A 156 -5.54 -28.03 4.61
C GLU A 156 -4.78 -26.73 4.89
N TYR A 157 -4.00 -26.68 5.97
CA TYR A 157 -3.19 -25.53 6.33
C TYR A 157 -2.27 -25.08 5.18
N THR A 158 -1.52 -26.03 4.61
CA THR A 158 -0.59 -25.75 3.51
C THR A 158 -1.34 -25.23 2.29
N ALA A 159 -2.45 -25.88 1.89
CA ALA A 159 -3.27 -25.43 0.77
C ALA A 159 -3.87 -24.03 1.01
N GLY A 160 -4.26 -23.71 2.24
CA GLY A 160 -4.78 -22.41 2.63
C GLY A 160 -3.74 -21.29 2.55
N LYS A 161 -2.49 -21.56 2.97
CA LYS A 161 -1.38 -20.61 2.80
C LYS A 161 -1.06 -20.36 1.33
N LEU A 162 -0.94 -21.43 0.54
CA LEU A 162 -0.72 -21.31 -0.91
C LEU A 162 -1.84 -20.54 -1.61
N ARG A 163 -3.11 -20.79 -1.22
CA ARG A 163 -4.27 -20.06 -1.73
C ARG A 163 -4.21 -18.56 -1.39
N SER A 164 -3.58 -18.22 -0.28
CA SER A 164 -3.33 -16.86 0.20
C SER A 164 -1.99 -16.29 -0.28
N ARG A 165 -1.29 -16.96 -1.21
CA ARG A 165 0.07 -16.61 -1.71
C ARG A 165 1.15 -16.51 -0.65
N LYS A 166 0.98 -17.23 0.47
CA LYS A 166 1.99 -17.33 1.51
C LYS A 166 2.81 -18.60 1.31
N LYS A 167 4.13 -18.46 1.39
CA LYS A 167 5.05 -19.59 1.38
C LYS A 167 4.88 -20.42 2.64
N VAL A 168 5.12 -21.72 2.52
CA VAL A 168 5.05 -22.69 3.62
C VAL A 168 6.45 -23.21 3.91
N SER A 169 6.82 -23.15 5.18
CA SER A 169 8.12 -23.53 5.70
C SER A 169 7.95 -24.78 6.55
N VAL A 170 8.54 -25.91 6.15
CA VAL A 170 8.34 -27.19 6.85
C VAL A 170 9.68 -27.74 7.30
N LYS A 171 9.76 -28.11 8.58
CA LYS A 171 10.88 -28.90 9.10
C LYS A 171 10.52 -30.38 9.02
N ILE A 172 11.46 -31.23 8.62
CA ILE A 172 11.27 -32.69 8.59
C ILE A 172 12.32 -33.38 9.46
N SER A 173 11.95 -34.50 10.06
CA SER A 173 12.89 -35.43 10.70
C SER A 173 13.36 -36.55 9.75
N GLU A 174 12.64 -36.79 8.66
CA GLU A 174 12.97 -37.80 7.64
C GLU A 174 12.56 -37.39 6.22
N LEU A 175 13.33 -37.84 5.21
CA LEU A 175 13.06 -37.59 3.80
C LEU A 175 11.66 -38.08 3.38
N SER A 176 11.26 -39.27 3.83
CA SER A 176 9.99 -39.92 3.49
C SER A 176 8.77 -39.07 3.86
N SER A 177 8.79 -38.40 5.01
CA SER A 177 7.69 -37.53 5.45
C SER A 177 7.58 -36.28 4.58
N GLY A 178 8.72 -35.68 4.23
CA GLY A 178 8.76 -34.50 3.35
C GLY A 178 8.27 -34.82 1.94
N LEU A 179 8.73 -35.92 1.37
CA LEU A 179 8.25 -36.43 0.09
C LEU A 179 6.74 -36.72 0.14
N SER A 180 6.27 -37.47 1.14
CA SER A 180 4.85 -37.82 1.30
C SER A 180 3.94 -36.60 1.39
N LEU A 181 4.37 -35.53 2.09
CA LEU A 181 3.67 -34.25 2.12
C LEU A 181 3.54 -33.66 0.71
N ILE A 182 4.67 -33.51 0.01
CA ILE A 182 4.69 -32.90 -1.32
C ILE A 182 3.82 -33.70 -2.30
N PHE A 183 3.88 -35.03 -2.30
CA PHE A 183 3.04 -35.83 -3.20
C PHE A 183 1.55 -35.64 -2.94
N LYS A 184 1.12 -35.71 -1.68
CA LYS A 184 -0.29 -35.49 -1.33
C LYS A 184 -0.76 -34.09 -1.72
N LEU A 185 0.12 -33.08 -1.57
CA LEU A 185 -0.16 -31.72 -2.03
C LEU A 185 -0.27 -31.63 -3.55
N ILE A 186 0.60 -32.30 -4.30
CA ILE A 186 0.52 -32.37 -5.76
C ILE A 186 -0.83 -32.96 -6.18
N THR A 187 -1.23 -34.11 -5.63
CA THR A 187 -2.53 -34.75 -5.94
C THR A 187 -3.70 -33.79 -5.72
N ILE A 188 -3.60 -32.93 -4.71
CA ILE A 188 -4.61 -31.93 -4.36
C ILE A 188 -4.57 -30.69 -5.29
N LEU A 189 -3.37 -30.23 -5.66
CA LEU A 189 -3.13 -28.90 -6.22
C LEU A 189 -2.91 -28.88 -7.74
N ARG A 190 -2.59 -30.03 -8.36
CA ARG A 190 -2.02 -30.18 -9.71
C ARG A 190 -2.68 -29.38 -10.85
N HIS A 191 -3.95 -28.98 -10.69
CA HIS A 191 -4.72 -28.31 -11.75
C HIS A 191 -5.16 -26.89 -11.42
N ARG A 192 -4.67 -26.29 -10.34
CA ARG A 192 -5.28 -25.09 -9.78
C ARG A 192 -4.36 -23.88 -9.77
N SER A 193 -3.06 -24.04 -9.88
CA SER A 193 -2.09 -22.94 -9.78
C SER A 193 -0.71 -23.35 -10.26
N THR A 194 0.08 -22.36 -10.64
CA THR A 194 1.54 -22.48 -10.67
C THR A 194 2.05 -22.59 -9.24
N PHE A 195 3.05 -23.44 -9.00
CA PHE A 195 3.64 -23.61 -7.68
C PHE A 195 5.06 -24.19 -7.79
N VAL A 196 5.88 -23.90 -6.79
CA VAL A 196 7.22 -24.47 -6.61
C VAL A 196 7.30 -25.21 -5.28
N PHE A 197 7.64 -26.49 -5.33
CA PHE A 197 7.88 -27.32 -4.17
C PHE A 197 9.34 -27.80 -4.15
N ASP A 198 9.93 -27.85 -2.97
CA ASP A 198 11.30 -28.33 -2.80
C ASP A 198 11.45 -29.08 -1.48
N VAL A 199 12.02 -30.28 -1.56
CA VAL A 199 12.45 -31.11 -0.44
C VAL A 199 13.96 -31.17 -0.48
N SER A 200 14.61 -30.45 0.44
CA SER A 200 16.05 -30.17 0.39
C SER A 200 16.70 -30.27 1.75
N GLN A 201 18.03 -30.44 1.78
CA GLN A 201 18.75 -30.49 3.06
C GLN A 201 18.76 -29.11 3.74
N TYR A 202 18.84 -28.04 2.93
CA TYR A 202 18.90 -26.66 3.38
C TYR A 202 17.70 -25.83 2.90
N PRO A 203 17.30 -24.77 3.62
CA PRO A 203 16.14 -23.95 3.26
C PRO A 203 16.21 -23.38 1.85
N SER A 204 15.10 -23.46 1.13
CA SER A 204 14.89 -22.84 -0.18
C SER A 204 13.76 -21.81 -0.16
N GLU A 205 13.66 -21.06 -1.26
CA GLU A 205 12.67 -20.01 -1.50
C GLU A 205 11.40 -20.52 -2.17
N ALA A 206 11.20 -21.84 -2.26
CA ALA A 206 10.02 -22.47 -2.85
C ALA A 206 8.72 -22.06 -2.14
N ASP A 207 7.57 -22.18 -2.83
CA ASP A 207 6.25 -21.92 -2.25
C ASP A 207 5.95 -22.90 -1.10
N VAL A 208 6.39 -24.15 -1.22
CA VAL A 208 6.50 -25.09 -0.11
C VAL A 208 7.94 -25.56 -0.03
N SER A 209 8.64 -25.14 1.02
CA SER A 209 10.03 -25.49 1.24
C SER A 209 10.15 -26.38 2.47
N VAL A 210 10.53 -27.63 2.22
CA VAL A 210 10.64 -28.70 3.20
C VAL A 210 12.12 -29.02 3.42
N SER A 211 12.61 -28.93 4.65
CA SER A 211 14.03 -29.21 4.92
C SER A 211 14.32 -29.67 6.35
N PHE A 212 15.42 -30.40 6.55
CA PHE A 212 15.89 -30.75 7.90
C PHE A 212 16.25 -29.54 8.75
N ILE A 213 16.95 -28.57 8.13
CA ILE A 213 17.50 -27.41 8.83
C ILE A 213 16.66 -26.19 8.47
N LYS A 214 15.43 -26.12 8.98
CA LYS A 214 14.51 -24.99 8.71
C LYS A 214 14.49 -24.01 9.90
N PRO A 215 14.98 -22.77 9.75
CA PRO A 215 14.78 -21.75 10.77
C PRO A 215 13.33 -21.28 10.75
N ASN A 216 12.69 -21.19 11.92
CA ASN A 216 11.30 -20.74 12.08
C ASN A 216 10.32 -21.47 11.12
N PRO A 217 10.21 -22.80 11.21
CA PRO A 217 9.22 -23.53 10.40
C PRO A 217 7.80 -23.11 10.79
N ASP A 218 6.85 -23.26 9.86
CA ASP A 218 5.43 -23.18 10.19
C ASP A 218 5.03 -24.40 11.04
N PHE A 219 5.54 -25.58 10.67
CA PHE A 219 5.37 -26.83 11.41
C PHE A 219 6.55 -27.79 11.14
N GLU A 220 6.74 -28.74 12.05
CA GLU A 220 7.68 -29.86 11.92
C GLU A 220 6.92 -31.16 11.71
N LEU A 221 7.36 -31.97 10.76
CA LEU A 221 6.91 -33.35 10.55
C LEU A 221 7.93 -34.30 11.17
N GLY A 222 7.49 -34.99 12.21
CA GLY A 222 8.23 -36.04 12.87
C GLY A 222 8.09 -37.39 12.17
N GLU A 223 8.68 -38.40 12.81
CA GLU A 223 8.57 -39.78 12.37
C GLU A 223 7.10 -40.23 12.32
N ASN A 224 6.78 -41.08 11.34
CA ASN A 224 5.44 -41.62 11.10
C ASN A 224 4.34 -40.57 10.84
N GLY A 225 4.70 -39.34 10.47
CA GLY A 225 3.74 -38.33 10.04
C GLY A 225 3.09 -37.52 11.16
N THR A 226 3.56 -37.71 12.39
CA THR A 226 3.25 -36.81 13.51
C THR A 226 3.72 -35.40 13.18
N PHE A 227 3.03 -34.38 13.67
CA PHE A 227 3.42 -33.00 13.41
C PHE A 227 3.34 -32.11 14.65
N GLN A 228 4.18 -31.07 14.66
CA GLN A 228 4.20 -30.03 15.68
C GLN A 228 4.09 -28.66 15.02
N GLU A 229 3.12 -27.86 15.48
CA GLU A 229 2.90 -26.50 15.00
C GLU A 229 3.84 -25.50 15.70
N PHE A 230 4.39 -24.56 14.93
CA PHE A 230 5.20 -23.44 15.46
C PHE A 230 4.62 -22.07 15.11
N THR A 231 3.48 -22.03 14.41
CA THR A 231 2.84 -20.78 14.00
C THR A 231 2.21 -20.03 15.17
N LYS A 232 2.01 -18.71 14.99
CA LYS A 232 1.29 -17.89 15.97
C LYS A 232 -0.13 -18.42 16.19
N SER A 233 -0.58 -18.42 17.44
CA SER A 233 -1.94 -18.81 17.83
C SER A 233 -2.99 -18.10 16.96
N GLY A 234 -3.94 -18.88 16.43
CA GLY A 234 -5.01 -18.42 15.53
C GLY A 234 -4.65 -18.44 14.04
N SER A 235 -3.36 -18.34 13.68
CA SER A 235 -2.94 -18.37 12.26
C SER A 235 -3.12 -19.76 11.64
N TRP A 236 -2.90 -20.83 12.42
CA TRP A 236 -3.10 -22.20 11.94
C TRP A 236 -4.54 -22.44 11.49
N ASN A 237 -5.49 -22.20 12.41
CA ASN A 237 -6.91 -22.39 12.15
C ASN A 237 -7.40 -21.54 10.97
N PHE A 238 -6.96 -20.29 10.86
CA PHE A 238 -7.31 -19.43 9.73
C PHE A 238 -6.93 -20.05 8.38
N TYR A 239 -5.68 -20.49 8.22
CA TYR A 239 -5.23 -21.08 6.95
C TYR A 239 -5.83 -22.48 6.74
N LYS A 240 -5.98 -23.28 7.80
CA LYS A 240 -6.65 -24.58 7.74
C LYS A 240 -8.07 -24.44 7.17
N GLU A 241 -8.87 -23.52 7.69
CA GLU A 241 -10.23 -23.27 7.20
C GLU A 241 -10.27 -22.80 5.75
N LEU A 242 -9.33 -21.93 5.34
CA LEU A 242 -9.18 -21.51 3.93
C LEU A 242 -8.84 -22.67 3.00
N GLY A 243 -8.06 -23.62 3.50
CA GLY A 243 -7.70 -24.86 2.83
C GLY A 243 -8.86 -25.85 2.75
N GLU A 244 -9.64 -26.02 3.81
CA GLU A 244 -10.80 -26.93 3.83
C GLU A 244 -11.78 -26.64 2.68
N GLU A 245 -12.14 -25.36 2.49
CA GLU A 245 -13.01 -24.96 1.37
C GLU A 245 -12.39 -25.30 0.02
N PHE A 246 -11.07 -25.13 -0.08
CA PHE A 246 -10.33 -25.43 -1.29
C PHE A 246 -10.38 -26.94 -1.58
N LEU A 247 -10.21 -27.80 -0.56
CA LEU A 247 -10.27 -29.25 -0.73
C LEU A 247 -11.68 -29.79 -1.02
N LYS A 248 -12.74 -29.12 -0.52
CA LYS A 248 -14.15 -29.53 -0.73
C LYS A 248 -14.59 -29.41 -2.20
N GLY A 249 -14.05 -28.47 -2.97
CA GLY A 249 -14.43 -28.22 -4.35
C GLY A 249 -13.81 -29.20 -5.35
N LYS A 250 -14.24 -30.48 -5.40
CA LYS A 250 -13.73 -31.46 -6.39
C LYS A 250 -14.22 -31.25 -7.83
N THR A 251 -15.16 -30.34 -8.10
CA THR A 251 -15.97 -30.38 -9.34
C THR A 251 -16.01 -29.13 -10.23
N SER A 252 -15.28 -28.05 -9.94
CA SER A 252 -15.23 -26.89 -10.85
C SER A 252 -13.81 -26.58 -11.32
N TYR A 253 -13.44 -27.24 -12.41
CA TYR A 253 -12.33 -26.83 -13.26
C TYR A 253 -12.69 -25.51 -13.95
N SER A 254 -12.42 -24.37 -13.33
CA SER A 254 -12.41 -23.10 -14.08
C SER A 254 -11.02 -22.95 -14.72
N LYS A 255 -10.95 -23.23 -16.03
CA LYS A 255 -9.87 -22.73 -16.89
C LYS A 255 -9.83 -21.21 -16.76
N GLY A 256 -8.82 -20.71 -16.08
CA GLY A 256 -8.53 -19.29 -16.00
C GLY A 256 -7.17 -19.13 -15.37
N SER A 257 -6.26 -18.48 -16.10
CA SER A 257 -5.06 -17.88 -15.52
C SER A 257 -5.50 -17.15 -14.25
N LYS A 258 -5.12 -17.65 -13.07
CA LYS A 258 -5.49 -17.03 -11.79
C LYS A 258 -4.97 -15.60 -11.82
N THR A 259 -5.88 -14.65 -12.00
CA THR A 259 -5.53 -13.24 -11.93
C THR A 259 -5.14 -12.90 -10.49
N ARG A 260 -4.42 -11.79 -10.32
CA ARG A 260 -4.01 -11.30 -9.00
C ARG A 260 -5.19 -11.22 -8.01
N SER A 261 -6.37 -10.86 -8.52
CA SER A 261 -7.69 -10.78 -7.85
C SER A 261 -8.20 -12.10 -7.24
N ASP A 262 -7.77 -13.27 -7.73
CA ASP A 262 -8.36 -14.56 -7.34
C ASP A 262 -7.86 -15.11 -6.00
N SER A 263 -6.69 -14.66 -5.50
CA SER A 263 -6.11 -15.09 -4.21
C SER A 263 -6.64 -14.34 -3.00
N VAL A 264 -7.14 -13.13 -3.20
CA VAL A 264 -7.70 -12.29 -2.11
C VAL A 264 -9.18 -12.59 -1.90
N SER A 265 -9.85 -13.12 -2.92
CA SER A 265 -11.25 -13.56 -2.87
C SER A 265 -11.58 -14.51 -1.69
N PRO A 266 -10.77 -15.54 -1.37
CA PRO A 266 -11.03 -16.45 -0.25
C PRO A 266 -10.85 -15.79 1.11
N VAL A 267 -9.80 -14.97 1.28
CA VAL A 267 -9.57 -14.20 2.51
C VAL A 267 -10.73 -13.25 2.76
N VAL A 268 -11.16 -12.52 1.73
CA VAL A 268 -12.33 -11.63 1.81
C VAL A 268 -13.60 -12.40 2.17
N LYS A 269 -13.86 -13.56 1.53
CA LYS A 269 -15.02 -14.40 1.88
C LYS A 269 -14.98 -14.85 3.35
N LYS A 270 -13.81 -15.26 3.83
CA LYS A 270 -13.64 -15.68 5.23
C LYS A 270 -13.89 -14.52 6.20
N ILE A 271 -13.35 -13.34 5.90
CA ILE A 271 -13.61 -12.13 6.69
C ILE A 271 -15.10 -11.77 6.69
N LEU A 272 -15.77 -11.86 5.55
CA LEU A 272 -17.22 -11.60 5.44
C LEU A 272 -18.07 -12.65 6.17
N SER A 273 -17.58 -13.88 6.30
CA SER A 273 -18.30 -14.96 7.02
C SER A 273 -18.26 -14.80 8.55
N ASP A 274 -17.19 -14.20 9.09
CA ASP A 274 -17.07 -13.87 10.52
C ASP A 274 -16.35 -12.52 10.72
N PRO A 275 -17.03 -11.39 10.44
CA PRO A 275 -16.42 -10.07 10.54
C PRO A 275 -15.99 -9.74 11.98
N PHE A 276 -16.71 -10.27 12.98
CA PHE A 276 -16.49 -9.95 14.39
C PHE A 276 -15.08 -10.33 14.84
N TYR A 277 -14.58 -11.48 14.38
CA TYR A 277 -13.23 -11.93 14.69
C TYR A 277 -12.12 -10.99 14.17
N TYR A 278 -12.35 -10.30 13.04
CA TYR A 278 -11.38 -9.39 12.42
C TYR A 278 -11.55 -7.92 12.86
N CYS A 279 -12.58 -7.60 13.64
CA CYS A 279 -12.80 -6.26 14.18
C CYS A 279 -11.75 -5.87 15.23
N SER A 280 -11.15 -6.84 15.93
CA SER A 280 -10.25 -6.56 17.05
C SER A 280 -8.88 -6.08 16.55
N SER A 281 -8.37 -4.99 17.13
CA SER A 281 -6.99 -4.54 16.90
C SER A 281 -5.95 -5.55 17.39
N SER A 282 -6.33 -6.43 18.33
CA SER A 282 -5.49 -7.55 18.78
C SER A 282 -5.45 -8.72 17.80
N ASN A 283 -6.28 -8.72 16.75
CA ASN A 283 -6.21 -9.73 15.70
C ASN A 283 -4.92 -9.53 14.89
N SER A 284 -4.07 -10.57 14.88
CA SER A 284 -2.77 -10.55 14.21
C SER A 284 -2.77 -11.18 12.82
N ILE A 285 -3.90 -11.68 12.34
CA ILE A 285 -3.98 -12.33 11.02
C ILE A 285 -3.71 -11.32 9.92
N LEU A 286 -4.26 -10.10 10.06
CA LEU A 286 -4.02 -9.01 9.11
C LEU A 286 -2.55 -8.55 9.08
N ASP A 287 -1.76 -8.85 10.12
CA ASP A 287 -0.33 -8.52 10.18
C ASP A 287 0.51 -9.48 9.32
N ASN A 288 -0.05 -10.62 8.91
CA ASN A 288 0.61 -11.55 8.00
C ASN A 288 0.59 -11.08 6.53
N PHE A 289 -0.16 -10.01 6.25
CA PHE A 289 -0.30 -9.44 4.92
C PHE A 289 0.53 -8.16 4.79
N ASP A 290 1.18 -7.98 3.65
CA ASP A 290 1.85 -6.72 3.34
C ASP A 290 0.81 -5.62 3.03
N ASP A 291 1.27 -4.37 2.93
CA ASP A 291 0.37 -3.24 2.73
C ASP A 291 -0.40 -3.30 1.41
N MET A 292 0.20 -3.84 0.36
CA MET A 292 -0.44 -4.00 -0.94
C MET A 292 -1.54 -5.06 -0.88
N GLU A 293 -1.29 -6.19 -0.23
CA GLU A 293 -2.30 -7.22 0.01
C GLU A 293 -3.43 -6.71 0.91
N LYS A 294 -3.13 -5.89 1.92
CA LYS A 294 -4.15 -5.22 2.76
C LYS A 294 -5.05 -4.31 1.92
N VAL A 295 -4.49 -3.55 0.96
CA VAL A 295 -5.26 -2.75 -0.01
C VAL A 295 -6.15 -3.64 -0.86
N GLU A 296 -5.65 -4.76 -1.37
CA GLU A 296 -6.45 -5.69 -2.17
C GLU A 296 -7.59 -6.30 -1.34
N ILE A 297 -7.33 -6.72 -0.09
CA ILE A 297 -8.35 -7.25 0.84
C ILE A 297 -9.43 -6.19 1.08
N PHE A 298 -9.00 -4.96 1.39
CA PHE A 298 -9.90 -3.84 1.59
C PHE A 298 -10.78 -3.56 0.37
N GLN A 299 -10.17 -3.49 -0.82
CA GLN A 299 -10.89 -3.31 -2.07
C GLN A 299 -11.94 -4.42 -2.28
N GLY A 300 -11.55 -5.67 -2.00
CA GLY A 300 -12.45 -6.82 -2.09
C GLY A 300 -13.62 -6.75 -1.10
N LEU A 301 -13.39 -6.30 0.13
CA LEU A 301 -14.44 -6.11 1.14
C LEU A 301 -15.44 -5.03 0.71
N VAL A 302 -14.95 -3.88 0.24
CA VAL A 302 -15.79 -2.78 -0.25
C VAL A 302 -16.63 -3.22 -1.46
N GLN A 303 -16.13 -4.13 -2.29
CA GLN A 303 -16.84 -4.62 -3.48
C GLN A 303 -17.81 -5.77 -3.21
N LYS A 304 -17.51 -6.66 -2.26
CA LYS A 304 -18.24 -7.92 -2.04
C LYS A 304 -19.17 -7.91 -0.83
N ALA A 305 -18.99 -6.99 0.12
CA ALA A 305 -19.89 -6.90 1.25
C ALA A 305 -21.31 -6.53 0.80
N THR A 306 -22.31 -7.24 1.31
CA THR A 306 -23.73 -6.98 1.04
C THR A 306 -24.14 -5.59 1.54
N ASP A 307 -23.58 -5.19 2.69
CA ASP A 307 -23.70 -3.83 3.23
C ASP A 307 -22.35 -3.39 3.81
N VAL A 308 -21.67 -2.48 3.10
CA VAL A 308 -20.40 -1.88 3.55
C VAL A 308 -20.60 -0.98 4.79
N ASN A 309 -21.84 -0.56 5.06
CA ASN A 309 -22.17 0.23 6.24
C ASN A 309 -22.43 -0.60 7.49
N ASP A 310 -22.41 -1.94 7.39
CA ASP A 310 -22.46 -2.83 8.54
C ASP A 310 -21.41 -2.41 9.58
N PRO A 311 -21.77 -2.26 10.87
CA PRO A 311 -20.85 -1.80 11.90
C PRO A 311 -19.61 -2.67 12.07
N ASN A 312 -19.72 -3.98 11.86
CA ASN A 312 -18.58 -4.90 11.96
C ASN A 312 -17.69 -4.76 10.73
N ILE A 313 -18.25 -4.72 9.52
CA ILE A 313 -17.49 -4.46 8.30
C ILE A 313 -16.73 -3.13 8.41
N ARG A 314 -17.38 -2.05 8.86
CA ARG A 314 -16.70 -0.76 9.09
C ARG A 314 -15.54 -0.86 10.07
N LYS A 315 -15.69 -1.61 11.17
CA LYS A 315 -14.60 -1.85 12.13
C LYS A 315 -13.45 -2.64 11.50
N VAL A 316 -13.73 -3.66 10.69
CA VAL A 316 -12.71 -4.39 9.94
C VAL A 316 -11.95 -3.45 8.99
N LEU A 317 -12.66 -2.63 8.22
CA LEU A 317 -12.06 -1.66 7.30
C LEU A 317 -11.14 -0.67 8.04
N ILE A 318 -11.55 -0.18 9.22
CA ILE A 318 -10.72 0.66 10.09
C ILE A 318 -9.50 -0.11 10.60
N ASN A 319 -9.66 -1.36 11.01
CA ASN A 319 -8.56 -2.18 11.50
C ASN A 319 -7.49 -2.41 10.41
N ILE A 320 -7.92 -2.78 9.19
CA ILE A 320 -7.02 -2.92 8.04
C ILE A 320 -6.29 -1.59 7.78
N TYR A 321 -7.03 -0.47 7.73
CA TYR A 321 -6.44 0.85 7.53
C TYR A 321 -5.36 1.18 8.56
N SER A 322 -5.60 0.88 9.84
CA SER A 322 -4.66 1.15 10.93
C SER A 322 -3.36 0.33 10.87
N LYS A 323 -3.37 -0.81 10.16
CA LYS A 323 -2.24 -1.73 10.01
C LYS A 323 -1.41 -1.50 8.74
N ILE A 324 -1.70 -0.42 8.00
CA ILE A 324 -0.93 0.00 6.83
C ILE A 324 0.07 1.06 7.24
N GLU A 325 1.34 0.78 6.99
CA GLU A 325 2.46 1.65 7.37
C GLU A 325 2.78 2.63 6.24
N SER A 326 2.70 2.19 4.99
CA SER A 326 3.02 2.97 3.81
C SER A 326 1.99 4.06 3.51
N SER A 327 2.46 5.31 3.42
CA SER A 327 1.64 6.46 3.03
C SER A 327 1.07 6.32 1.62
N GLU A 328 1.80 5.72 0.68
CA GLU A 328 1.34 5.52 -0.69
C GLU A 328 0.16 4.55 -0.75
N HIS A 329 0.24 3.41 -0.03
CA HIS A 329 -0.86 2.46 0.05
C HIS A 329 -2.08 3.05 0.77
N ARG A 330 -1.90 3.96 1.74
CA ARG A 330 -3.02 4.72 2.33
C ARG A 330 -3.71 5.64 1.31
N LYS A 331 -2.98 6.20 0.34
CA LYS A 331 -3.61 6.97 -0.76
C LYS A 331 -4.58 6.10 -1.54
N ASP A 332 -4.24 4.84 -1.80
CA ASP A 332 -5.11 3.92 -2.51
C ASP A 332 -6.37 3.57 -1.73
N PHE A 333 -6.30 3.51 -0.39
CA PHE A 333 -7.50 3.40 0.46
C PHE A 333 -8.46 4.57 0.24
N TYR A 334 -7.95 5.81 0.29
CA TYR A 334 -8.78 6.98 0.08
C TYR A 334 -9.41 6.98 -1.32
N LYS A 335 -8.64 6.63 -2.36
CA LYS A 335 -9.15 6.51 -3.74
C LYS A 335 -10.30 5.49 -3.81
N ILE A 336 -10.14 4.31 -3.21
CA ILE A 336 -11.17 3.26 -3.22
C ILE A 336 -12.44 3.74 -2.49
N LEU A 337 -12.30 4.31 -1.29
CA LEU A 337 -13.44 4.81 -0.51
C LEU A 337 -14.23 5.89 -1.24
N LEU A 338 -13.53 6.92 -1.74
CA LEU A 338 -14.14 8.05 -2.43
C LEU A 338 -14.81 7.61 -3.73
N SER A 339 -14.15 6.76 -4.54
CA SER A 339 -14.73 6.25 -5.79
C SER A 339 -15.99 5.41 -5.59
N ARG A 340 -16.21 4.88 -4.38
CA ARG A 340 -17.37 4.04 -4.02
C ARG A 340 -18.38 4.76 -3.12
N ASN A 341 -18.18 6.06 -2.85
CA ASN A 341 -19.01 6.86 -1.94
C ASN A 341 -19.15 6.21 -0.54
N VAL A 342 -18.07 5.60 -0.04
CA VAL A 342 -18.00 5.00 1.30
C VAL A 342 -17.24 5.95 2.21
N TYR A 343 -17.93 6.50 3.21
CA TYR A 343 -17.35 7.51 4.10
C TYR A 343 -17.27 6.98 5.54
N ILE A 344 -16.04 6.76 6.01
CA ILE A 344 -15.74 6.32 7.37
C ILE A 344 -15.12 7.49 8.12
N GLU A 345 -15.82 8.00 9.15
CA GLU A 345 -15.49 9.26 9.84
C GLU A 345 -14.02 9.37 10.26
N GLY A 346 -13.44 8.32 10.85
CA GLY A 346 -12.05 8.31 11.27
C GLY A 346 -11.05 8.40 10.11
N ILE A 347 -11.33 7.73 9.00
CA ILE A 347 -10.46 7.71 7.81
C ILE A 347 -10.58 9.04 7.05
N ILE A 348 -11.78 9.61 6.97
CA ILE A 348 -11.97 10.95 6.39
C ILE A 348 -11.26 12.02 7.22
N ALA A 349 -11.32 11.93 8.54
CA ALA A 349 -10.60 12.86 9.40
C ALA A 349 -9.08 12.80 9.14
N ASP A 350 -8.54 11.59 9.02
CA ASP A 350 -7.12 11.39 8.72
C ASP A 350 -6.72 11.91 7.33
N LEU A 351 -7.55 11.68 6.30
CA LEU A 351 -7.35 12.26 4.96
C LEU A 351 -7.25 13.78 4.99
N VAL A 352 -8.19 14.45 5.68
CA VAL A 352 -8.24 15.91 5.77
C VAL A 352 -7.00 16.45 6.49
N LEU A 353 -6.60 15.82 7.60
CA LEU A 353 -5.39 16.19 8.33
C LEU A 353 -4.13 15.98 7.49
N THR A 354 -4.07 14.91 6.70
CA THR A 354 -2.93 14.60 5.82
C THR A 354 -2.83 15.64 4.69
N ILE A 355 -3.94 16.00 4.04
CA ILE A 355 -3.96 17.07 3.03
C ILE A 355 -3.46 18.39 3.62
N HIS A 356 -3.92 18.75 4.82
CA HIS A 356 -3.49 19.98 5.49
C HIS A 356 -2.00 19.97 5.82
N LYS A 357 -1.49 18.91 6.44
CA LYS A 357 -0.10 18.84 6.91
C LYS A 357 0.91 18.72 5.79
N GLU A 358 0.61 17.93 4.76
CA GLU A 358 1.56 17.59 3.70
C GLU A 358 1.39 18.46 2.44
N HIS A 359 0.32 19.26 2.35
CA HIS A 359 -0.07 19.94 1.10
C HIS A 359 -0.09 19.00 -0.12
N ASN A 360 -0.46 17.74 0.13
CA ASN A 360 -0.35 16.66 -0.85
C ASN A 360 -1.36 16.87 -2.00
N LYS A 361 -0.85 17.32 -3.16
CA LYS A 361 -1.68 17.66 -4.33
C LYS A 361 -2.50 16.46 -4.83
N ASP A 362 -1.97 15.24 -4.73
CA ASP A 362 -2.70 14.04 -5.20
C ASP A 362 -3.93 13.80 -4.33
N LEU A 363 -3.78 13.83 -3.01
CA LEU A 363 -4.89 13.67 -2.07
C LEU A 363 -5.89 14.82 -2.15
N PHE A 364 -5.40 16.04 -2.32
CA PHE A 364 -6.26 17.21 -2.57
C PHE A 364 -7.09 17.02 -3.83
N ASN A 365 -6.48 16.56 -4.93
CA ASN A 365 -7.17 16.35 -6.19
C ASN A 365 -8.25 15.27 -6.10
N LEU A 366 -8.14 14.29 -5.18
CA LEU A 366 -9.21 13.32 -4.94
C LEU A 366 -10.53 13.99 -4.53
N LEU A 367 -10.44 15.08 -3.74
CA LEU A 367 -11.60 15.82 -3.23
C LEU A 367 -12.03 16.97 -4.14
N PHE A 368 -11.11 17.57 -4.91
CA PHE A 368 -11.39 18.82 -5.61
C PHE A 368 -11.45 18.68 -7.14
N LYS A 369 -10.70 17.76 -7.78
CA LYS A 369 -10.66 17.66 -9.26
C LYS A 369 -11.50 16.49 -9.77
N LYS A 370 -12.35 16.76 -10.78
CA LYS A 370 -13.00 15.72 -11.60
C LYS A 370 -11.93 15.01 -12.43
N THR A 371 -11.80 13.70 -12.29
CA THR A 371 -10.87 12.94 -13.15
C THR A 371 -11.58 12.56 -14.45
N SER A 372 -10.87 12.51 -15.57
CA SER A 372 -11.42 12.22 -16.90
C SER A 372 -12.08 10.84 -17.03
N ARG A 373 -11.87 9.93 -16.07
CA ARG A 373 -12.56 8.62 -15.97
C ARG A 373 -13.92 8.67 -15.28
N GLU A 374 -14.32 9.79 -14.69
CA GLU A 374 -15.63 9.98 -14.03
C GLU A 374 -16.71 10.51 -14.99
N ASN A 375 -16.55 10.32 -16.31
CA ASN A 375 -17.61 10.55 -17.29
C ASN A 375 -18.68 9.43 -17.22
N LEU A 376 -19.35 9.29 -16.08
CA LEU A 376 -20.73 8.79 -16.10
C LEU A 376 -21.64 9.94 -16.56
N PRO A 377 -22.75 9.66 -17.27
CA PRO A 377 -23.56 10.70 -17.88
C PRO A 377 -24.06 11.68 -16.81
N LEU A 378 -23.56 12.91 -16.90
CA LEU A 378 -24.19 14.08 -16.32
C LEU A 378 -25.60 14.15 -16.90
N ASN A 379 -26.60 13.90 -16.08
CA ASN A 379 -27.89 14.56 -16.22
C ASN A 379 -28.55 14.58 -14.83
N TYR A 380 -28.83 15.79 -14.35
CA TYR A 380 -29.64 16.12 -13.15
C TYR A 380 -29.02 16.09 -11.75
N LEU A 381 -27.89 16.74 -11.47
CA LEU A 381 -27.53 17.01 -10.05
C LEU A 381 -26.93 18.39 -9.71
N ASP A 382 -26.64 19.26 -10.69
CA ASP A 382 -25.93 20.52 -10.38
C ASP A 382 -26.79 21.57 -9.65
N ASN A 383 -28.13 21.48 -9.68
CA ASN A 383 -29.03 22.46 -9.02
C ASN A 383 -29.89 21.89 -7.87
N GLU A 384 -29.84 20.58 -7.59
CA GLU A 384 -30.59 19.93 -6.48
C GLU A 384 -29.76 19.76 -5.18
N TRP A 385 -28.55 20.34 -5.14
CA TRP A 385 -27.57 20.11 -4.07
C TRP A 385 -27.96 20.73 -2.71
N ALA A 386 -28.73 21.83 -2.72
CA ALA A 386 -29.14 22.52 -1.49
C ALA A 386 -30.25 21.79 -0.70
N GLN A 387 -31.01 20.89 -1.35
CA GLN A 387 -32.10 20.16 -0.69
C GLN A 387 -31.80 18.67 -0.45
N ASN A 388 -30.96 18.04 -1.27
CA ASN A 388 -30.70 16.60 -1.17
C ASN A 388 -29.46 16.20 -0.34
N SER A 389 -28.49 17.10 -0.11
CA SER A 389 -27.36 16.85 0.81
C SER A 389 -27.79 16.64 2.26
N ARG A 390 -28.93 17.21 2.67
CA ARG A 390 -29.58 16.94 3.96
C ARG A 390 -30.30 15.58 4.02
N ARG A 391 -30.53 14.91 2.87
CA ARG A 391 -31.32 13.67 2.76
C ARG A 391 -30.48 12.41 2.52
N ASP A 392 -29.27 12.50 1.96
CA ASP A 392 -28.39 11.33 1.82
C ASP A 392 -27.53 11.13 3.08
N PRO A 393 -27.81 10.09 3.89
CA PRO A 393 -27.11 9.84 5.14
C PRO A 393 -25.60 9.59 4.97
N ARG A 394 -25.11 9.30 3.75
CA ARG A 394 -23.67 9.06 3.49
C ARG A 394 -22.85 10.33 3.62
N TYR A 395 -23.33 11.45 3.08
CA TYR A 395 -22.62 12.73 3.19
C TYR A 395 -22.59 13.27 4.63
N ASN A 396 -23.55 12.88 5.47
CA ASN A 396 -23.49 13.17 6.91
C ASN A 396 -22.26 12.52 7.58
N SER A 397 -21.89 11.29 7.20
CA SER A 397 -20.66 10.65 7.72
C SER A 397 -19.40 11.33 7.20
N PHE A 398 -19.38 11.79 5.94
CA PHE A 398 -18.27 12.57 5.40
C PHE A 398 -18.09 13.90 6.16
N GLU A 399 -19.18 14.66 6.31
CA GLU A 399 -19.20 15.94 7.05
C GLU A 399 -18.77 15.77 8.52
N LYS A 400 -19.25 14.72 9.20
CA LYS A 400 -18.81 14.38 10.56
C LYS A 400 -17.31 14.07 10.63
N GLY A 401 -16.77 13.35 9.64
CA GLY A 401 -15.34 13.10 9.52
C GLY A 401 -14.53 14.39 9.38
N ILE A 402 -14.99 15.32 8.54
CA ILE A 402 -14.38 16.65 8.40
C ILE A 402 -14.43 17.39 9.75
N LYS A 403 -15.60 17.50 10.39
CA LYS A 403 -15.75 18.14 11.70
C LYS A 403 -14.82 17.55 12.75
N LYS A 404 -14.57 16.23 12.71
CA LYS A 404 -13.61 15.55 13.60
C LYS A 404 -12.17 16.00 13.34
N ALA A 405 -11.75 16.14 12.08
CA ALA A 405 -10.44 16.70 11.75
C ALA A 405 -10.30 18.16 12.18
N LEU A 406 -11.30 18.99 11.90
CA LEU A 406 -11.25 20.42 12.22
C LEU A 406 -11.17 20.72 13.72
N LYS A 407 -11.73 19.85 14.56
CA LYS A 407 -11.57 19.94 16.03
C LYS A 407 -10.12 19.79 16.50
N LEU A 408 -9.26 19.17 15.69
CA LEU A 408 -7.84 18.95 15.99
C LEU A 408 -6.94 20.06 15.43
N LEU A 409 -7.49 21.00 14.67
CA LEU A 409 -6.75 22.12 14.08
C LEU A 409 -6.98 23.40 14.89
N GLU A 410 -5.93 24.19 15.08
CA GLU A 410 -6.05 25.52 15.63
C GLU A 410 -6.66 26.50 14.61
N TYR A 411 -7.12 27.66 15.08
CA TYR A 411 -7.71 28.66 14.18
C TYR A 411 -6.71 29.15 13.11
N SER A 412 -5.43 29.27 13.46
CA SER A 412 -4.34 29.61 12.52
C SER A 412 -4.17 28.55 11.43
N ASP A 413 -4.22 27.27 11.80
CA ASP A 413 -4.11 26.16 10.85
C ASP A 413 -5.29 26.16 9.87
N LYS A 414 -6.51 26.40 10.38
CA LYS A 414 -7.71 26.52 9.54
C LYS A 414 -7.61 27.66 8.54
N ILE A 415 -7.02 28.80 8.94
CA ILE A 415 -6.75 29.92 8.02
C ILE A 415 -5.78 29.49 6.92
N ASN A 416 -4.66 28.86 7.28
CA ASN A 416 -3.69 28.38 6.30
C ASN A 416 -4.32 27.34 5.36
N PHE A 417 -5.20 26.50 5.88
CA PHE A 417 -5.89 25.50 5.09
C PHE A 417 -6.87 26.14 4.08
N ILE A 418 -7.66 27.15 4.50
CA ILE A 418 -8.51 27.91 3.57
C ILE A 418 -7.68 28.56 2.47
N LYS A 419 -6.54 29.18 2.81
CA LYS A 419 -5.66 29.81 1.81
C LYS A 419 -5.17 28.81 0.78
N PHE A 420 -4.71 27.65 1.25
CA PHE A 420 -4.29 26.55 0.37
C PHE A 420 -5.42 26.07 -0.55
N ILE A 421 -6.64 25.92 -0.02
CA ILE A 421 -7.81 25.56 -0.85
C ILE A 421 -8.08 26.67 -1.88
N ALA A 422 -8.06 27.93 -1.47
CA ALA A 422 -8.32 29.08 -2.35
C ALA A 422 -7.28 29.22 -3.48
N SER A 423 -6.03 28.80 -3.25
CA SER A 423 -4.99 28.85 -4.28
C SER A 423 -5.02 27.66 -5.24
N GLU A 424 -5.39 26.46 -4.78
CA GLU A 424 -5.23 25.22 -5.57
C GLU A 424 -6.54 24.64 -6.11
N ALA A 425 -7.70 24.99 -5.53
CA ALA A 425 -8.98 24.41 -5.95
C ALA A 425 -9.41 24.92 -7.34
N PRO A 426 -9.95 24.04 -8.21
CA PRO A 426 -10.58 24.47 -9.45
C PRO A 426 -11.86 25.24 -9.14
N SER A 427 -12.26 26.15 -10.05
CA SER A 427 -13.49 26.94 -9.92
C SER A 427 -14.77 26.10 -9.80
N LYS A 428 -14.76 24.86 -10.31
CA LYS A 428 -15.88 23.91 -10.18
C LYS A 428 -15.41 22.61 -9.53
N PRO A 429 -15.25 22.57 -8.20
CA PRO A 429 -14.77 21.37 -7.52
C PRO A 429 -15.86 20.30 -7.37
N LYS A 430 -15.44 19.08 -7.04
CA LYS A 430 -16.35 17.97 -6.70
C LYS A 430 -17.18 18.28 -5.45
N ALA A 431 -18.23 17.49 -5.22
CA ALA A 431 -19.12 17.62 -4.07
C ALA A 431 -18.35 17.52 -2.74
N GLU A 432 -17.42 16.58 -2.63
CA GLU A 432 -16.59 16.36 -1.44
C GLU A 432 -15.75 17.60 -1.09
N GLY A 433 -15.05 18.19 -2.07
CA GLY A 433 -14.29 19.42 -1.89
C GLY A 433 -15.17 20.61 -1.49
N LYS A 434 -16.39 20.70 -2.05
CA LYS A 434 -17.37 21.73 -1.63
C LYS A 434 -17.82 21.53 -0.18
N ILE A 435 -18.10 20.29 0.24
CA ILE A 435 -18.49 19.97 1.62
C ILE A 435 -17.34 20.34 2.58
N LEU A 436 -16.11 19.93 2.28
CA LEU A 436 -14.94 20.27 3.09
C LEU A 436 -14.81 21.79 3.28
N LEU A 437 -14.86 22.56 2.19
CA LEU A 437 -14.73 24.01 2.26
C LEU A 437 -15.88 24.65 3.05
N LYS A 438 -17.12 24.22 2.82
CA LYS A 438 -18.28 24.73 3.54
C LYS A 438 -18.19 24.47 5.04
N THR A 439 -17.89 23.23 5.42
CA THR A 439 -17.75 22.84 6.82
C THR A 439 -16.60 23.56 7.52
N LEU A 440 -15.49 23.78 6.81
CA LEU A 440 -14.36 24.56 7.32
C LEU A 440 -14.74 26.03 7.60
N ILE A 441 -15.46 26.67 6.69
CA ILE A 441 -15.92 28.06 6.87
C ILE A 441 -16.93 28.14 8.01
N GLU A 442 -17.93 27.25 8.06
CA GLU A 442 -18.92 27.20 9.15
C GLU A 442 -18.24 27.07 10.52
N ASP A 443 -17.31 26.13 10.67
CA ASP A 443 -16.57 25.93 11.92
C ASP A 443 -15.74 27.16 12.33
N MET A 444 -15.13 27.87 11.38
CA MET A 444 -14.39 29.09 11.66
C MET A 444 -15.28 30.28 12.03
N VAL A 445 -16.46 30.39 11.41
CA VAL A 445 -17.46 31.41 11.74
C VAL A 445 -18.02 31.17 13.13
N ASP A 446 -18.32 29.92 13.47
CA ASP A 446 -18.81 29.54 14.81
C ASP A 446 -17.77 29.82 15.91
N GLN A 447 -16.46 29.64 15.62
CA GLN A 447 -15.40 29.84 16.61
C GLN A 447 -15.08 31.30 16.95
N LYS A 448 -15.11 32.22 15.97
CA LYS A 448 -14.66 33.62 16.15
C LYS A 448 -15.74 34.68 15.88
N GLY A 449 -16.87 34.29 15.28
CA GLY A 449 -17.93 35.21 14.84
C GLY A 449 -17.52 36.11 13.67
N ASN A 450 -18.50 36.61 12.92
CA ASN A 450 -18.37 37.70 11.94
C ASN A 450 -17.28 37.58 10.87
N ASN A 451 -17.16 36.42 10.21
CA ASN A 451 -16.31 36.25 9.01
C ASN A 451 -14.87 36.80 9.17
N ASP A 452 -14.31 36.75 10.38
CA ASP A 452 -12.98 37.32 10.71
C ASP A 452 -11.87 36.80 9.78
N PHE A 453 -12.03 35.56 9.32
CA PHE A 453 -11.11 34.92 8.38
C PHE A 453 -10.95 35.68 7.06
N ILE A 454 -11.99 36.38 6.56
CA ILE A 454 -11.94 37.14 5.30
C ILE A 454 -10.84 38.21 5.35
N SER A 455 -10.65 38.81 6.53
CA SER A 455 -9.62 39.84 6.75
C SER A 455 -8.19 39.31 6.60
N LYS A 456 -8.00 37.99 6.74
CA LYS A 456 -6.70 37.31 6.70
C LYS A 456 -6.35 36.75 5.31
N LEU A 457 -7.30 36.73 4.38
CA LEU A 457 -7.08 36.29 3.00
C LEU A 457 -6.38 37.39 2.16
N SER A 458 -5.97 37.10 0.93
CA SER A 458 -5.70 38.08 -0.13
C SER A 458 -6.99 38.42 -0.91
N GLU A 459 -6.94 39.40 -1.81
CA GLU A 459 -8.09 39.72 -2.70
C GLU A 459 -8.31 38.58 -3.70
N GLU A 460 -7.23 38.02 -4.27
CA GLU A 460 -7.27 36.86 -5.16
C GLU A 460 -7.80 35.60 -4.48
N GLU A 461 -7.36 35.31 -3.24
CA GLU A 461 -7.87 34.18 -2.46
C GLU A 461 -9.38 34.31 -2.21
N ALA A 462 -9.88 35.52 -1.91
CA ALA A 462 -11.30 35.76 -1.70
C ALA A 462 -12.10 35.59 -3.00
N GLU A 463 -11.58 36.10 -4.13
CA GLU A 463 -12.19 35.93 -5.45
C GLU A 463 -12.26 34.44 -5.86
N ASN A 464 -11.21 33.66 -5.57
CA ASN A 464 -11.20 32.22 -5.87
C ASN A 464 -12.23 31.46 -5.03
N LEU A 465 -12.41 31.82 -3.75
CA LEU A 465 -13.47 31.23 -2.92
C LEU A 465 -14.87 31.58 -3.44
N ASP A 466 -15.07 32.81 -3.91
CA ASP A 466 -16.34 33.25 -4.52
C ASP A 466 -16.66 32.45 -5.79
N LYS A 467 -15.65 32.18 -6.62
CA LYS A 467 -15.80 31.30 -7.79
C LYS A 467 -16.21 29.87 -7.41
N ILE A 468 -15.79 29.37 -6.25
CA ILE A 468 -16.04 27.99 -5.80
C ILE A 468 -17.42 27.82 -5.16
N GLN A 469 -17.82 28.73 -4.26
CA GLN A 469 -19.07 28.60 -3.48
C GLN A 469 -20.21 29.51 -3.97
N GLY A 470 -19.94 30.48 -4.85
CA GLY A 470 -20.92 31.49 -5.23
C GLY A 470 -21.22 32.49 -4.10
N SER A 471 -20.20 32.82 -3.30
CA SER A 471 -20.25 33.78 -2.19
C SER A 471 -19.87 35.20 -2.63
N GLU A 472 -19.96 36.16 -1.70
CA GLU A 472 -19.55 37.58 -1.87
C GLU A 472 -18.41 37.96 -0.88
N TYR A 473 -17.40 37.09 -0.74
CA TYR A 473 -16.27 37.30 0.17
C TYR A 473 -15.34 38.42 -0.31
N LEU A 474 -15.14 38.59 -1.62
CA LEU A 474 -14.36 39.68 -2.19
C LEU A 474 -14.99 41.04 -1.86
N ASP A 475 -16.30 41.18 -2.06
CA ASP A 475 -17.02 42.41 -1.74
C ASP A 475 -16.96 42.73 -0.24
N SER A 476 -17.16 41.70 0.59
CA SER A 476 -17.01 41.81 2.04
C SER A 476 -15.61 42.29 2.43
N LYS A 477 -14.56 41.78 1.77
CA LYS A 477 -13.17 42.17 2.01
C LYS A 477 -12.88 43.61 1.60
N ILE A 478 -13.33 44.01 0.41
CA ILE A 478 -13.19 45.38 -0.10
C ILE A 478 -13.88 46.36 0.86
N TRP A 479 -15.08 46.01 1.33
CA TRP A 479 -15.82 46.80 2.30
C TRP A 479 -15.08 46.92 3.65
N MET A 480 -14.53 45.82 4.17
CA MET A 480 -13.72 45.83 5.39
C MET A 480 -12.47 46.71 5.26
N LYS A 481 -11.78 46.66 4.12
CA LYS A 481 -10.60 47.52 3.83
C LYS A 481 -10.99 49.01 3.79
N LYS A 482 -12.09 49.36 3.12
CA LYS A 482 -12.65 50.73 3.12
C LYS A 482 -13.01 51.20 4.52
N ARG A 483 -13.65 50.35 5.34
CA ARG A 483 -14.03 50.67 6.73
C ARG A 483 -12.79 50.88 7.62
N LYS A 484 -11.75 50.06 7.47
CA LYS A 484 -10.47 50.22 8.19
C LYS A 484 -9.78 51.52 7.81
N ARG A 485 -9.71 51.86 6.51
CA ARG A 485 -9.18 53.14 6.02
C ARG A 485 -9.93 54.33 6.60
N ASN A 486 -11.27 54.29 6.62
CA ASN A 486 -12.10 55.34 7.20
C ASN A 486 -11.92 55.49 8.72
N ARG A 487 -11.74 54.39 9.46
CA ARG A 487 -11.40 54.47 10.89
C ARG A 487 -10.02 55.10 11.11
N ASN A 488 -9.01 54.67 10.36
CA ASN A 488 -7.67 55.25 10.48
C ASN A 488 -7.68 56.75 10.14
N LEU A 489 -8.40 57.16 9.08
CA LEU A 489 -8.59 58.58 8.75
C LEU A 489 -9.26 59.35 9.89
N LYS A 490 -10.30 58.80 10.52
CA LYS A 490 -10.94 59.43 11.70
C LYS A 490 -9.98 59.53 12.88
N THR A 491 -9.18 58.50 13.16
CA THR A 491 -8.20 58.53 14.26
C THR A 491 -7.11 59.57 14.00
N VAL A 492 -6.58 59.64 12.77
CA VAL A 492 -5.60 60.67 12.37
C VAL A 492 -6.22 62.06 12.48
N PHE A 493 -7.45 62.24 12.01
CA PHE A 493 -8.15 63.52 12.11
C PHE A 493 -8.37 63.94 13.57
N CYS A 494 -8.77 63.01 14.46
CA CYS A 494 -8.87 63.28 15.89
C CYS A 494 -7.51 63.64 16.52
N ALA A 495 -6.44 62.96 16.13
CA ALA A 495 -5.09 63.28 16.61
C ALA A 495 -4.63 64.67 16.16
N VAL A 496 -4.86 65.03 14.89
CA VAL A 496 -4.54 66.36 14.34
C VAL A 496 -5.37 67.45 15.03
N ALA A 497 -6.68 67.22 15.24
CA ALA A 497 -7.54 68.15 15.95
C ALA A 497 -7.07 68.39 17.40
N LEU A 498 -6.65 67.34 18.10
CA LEU A 498 -6.05 67.46 19.45
C LEU A 498 -4.78 68.31 19.44
N VAL A 499 -3.88 68.10 18.48
CA VAL A 499 -2.66 68.92 18.34
C VAL A 499 -3.00 70.39 18.08
N MET A 500 -3.99 70.66 17.23
CA MET A 500 -4.45 72.02 16.95
C MET A 500 -5.05 72.69 18.19
N ILE A 501 -5.85 71.96 18.99
CA ILE A 501 -6.40 72.47 20.26
C ILE A 501 -5.28 72.81 21.24
N ILE A 502 -4.26 71.96 21.36
CA ILE A 502 -3.10 72.22 22.22
C ILE A 502 -2.36 73.48 21.76
N LEU A 503 -2.10 73.62 20.45
CA LEU A 503 -1.43 74.81 19.89
C LEU A 503 -2.24 76.09 20.10
N LEU A 504 -3.55 76.06 19.88
CA LEU A 504 -4.45 77.19 20.15
C LEU A 504 -4.49 77.54 21.64
N SER A 505 -4.47 76.55 22.51
CA SER A 505 -4.44 76.76 23.97
C SER A 505 -3.11 77.38 24.41
N CYS A 506 -1.98 76.95 23.84
CA CYS A 506 -0.67 77.59 24.05
C CYS A 506 -0.64 79.03 23.55
N LEU A 507 -1.17 79.30 22.34
CA LEU A 507 -1.27 80.66 21.81
C LEU A 507 -2.16 81.56 22.67
N PHE A 508 -3.28 81.03 23.17
CA PHE A 508 -4.18 81.76 24.06
C PHE A 508 -3.54 82.07 25.43
N MET A 509 -2.76 81.13 25.99
CA MET A 509 -1.96 81.37 27.20
C MET A 509 -0.87 82.42 26.97
N CYS A 510 -0.17 82.39 25.84
CA CYS A 510 0.81 83.42 25.47
C CYS A 510 0.15 84.79 25.27
N TYR A 511 -1.07 84.85 24.74
CA TYR A 511 -1.79 86.10 24.48
C TYR A 511 -2.34 86.72 25.77
N THR A 512 -2.94 85.93 26.66
CA THR A 512 -3.53 86.44 27.92
C THR A 512 -2.49 86.87 28.95
N HIS A 513 -1.27 86.32 28.91
CA HIS A 513 -0.17 86.80 29.75
C HIS A 513 0.44 88.14 29.30
N SER A 514 0.11 88.63 28.10
CA SER A 514 0.62 89.91 27.58
C SER A 514 -0.22 91.14 27.96
N THR A 515 -1.40 90.96 28.56
CA THR A 515 -2.33 92.07 28.86
C THR A 515 -2.56 92.30 30.35
N GLY A 516 -1.60 91.93 31.20
CA GLY A 516 -1.63 92.19 32.64
C GLY A 516 -0.38 92.93 33.12
N ASN A 517 -0.60 94.14 33.66
CA ASN A 517 0.32 95.05 34.38
C ASN A 517 1.16 96.04 33.57
N ALA A 518 0.63 97.26 33.48
CA ALA A 518 1.42 98.48 33.61
C ALA A 518 1.93 98.59 35.06
N GLY A 519 3.24 98.66 35.22
CA GLY A 519 3.92 98.80 36.52
C GLY A 519 5.39 98.47 36.37
N GLU A 520 6.21 99.51 36.32
CA GLU A 520 7.64 99.53 36.02
C GLU A 520 8.50 98.58 36.87
N ASN A 521 9.40 97.83 36.22
CA ASN A 521 10.87 97.88 36.40
C ASN A 521 11.56 96.61 35.83
N ASN A 522 12.41 96.84 34.82
CA ASN A 522 13.59 96.06 34.40
C ASN A 522 13.61 94.53 34.59
N SER A 523 13.23 93.76 33.56
CA SER A 523 14.12 92.75 32.95
C SER A 523 13.60 92.31 31.57
N SER A 524 14.30 92.72 30.51
CA SER A 524 14.08 92.22 29.15
C SER A 524 14.83 90.89 28.99
N SER A 525 14.21 89.77 29.36
CA SER A 525 14.84 88.45 29.22
C SER A 525 13.93 87.39 28.60
N ASN A 526 12.68 87.24 29.06
CA ASN A 526 11.92 86.01 28.78
C ASN A 526 11.30 85.87 27.38
N MET A 527 11.02 86.95 26.66
CA MET A 527 10.46 86.87 25.29
C MET A 527 11.53 86.48 24.27
N SER A 528 12.78 86.87 24.51
CA SER A 528 13.92 86.52 23.65
C SER A 528 14.28 85.04 23.79
N THR A 529 14.21 84.48 25.02
CA THR A 529 14.49 83.07 25.28
C THR A 529 13.42 82.14 24.70
N PHE A 530 12.15 82.56 24.65
CA PHE A 530 11.07 81.76 24.04
C PHE A 530 11.15 81.77 22.51
N ILE A 531 11.51 82.90 21.89
CA ILE A 531 11.75 82.98 20.44
C ILE A 531 13.06 82.25 20.06
N GLU A 532 14.10 82.28 20.89
CA GLU A 532 15.30 81.45 20.72
C GLU A 532 15.03 79.97 20.94
N TYR A 533 14.17 79.58 21.90
CA TYR A 533 13.75 78.19 22.10
C TYR A 533 12.90 77.69 20.93
N LEU A 534 11.99 78.51 20.41
CA LEU A 534 11.24 78.20 19.19
C LEU A 534 12.15 78.14 17.97
N LYS A 535 13.15 79.03 17.83
CA LYS A 535 14.17 78.93 16.77
C LYS A 535 15.08 77.71 16.93
N ALA A 536 15.37 77.27 18.15
CA ALA A 536 16.14 76.06 18.42
C ALA A 536 15.33 74.77 18.17
N VAL A 537 14.02 74.78 18.47
CA VAL A 537 13.11 73.65 18.21
C VAL A 537 12.74 73.55 16.73
N TRP A 538 12.57 74.69 16.05
CA TRP A 538 12.28 74.74 14.60
C TRP A 538 13.55 74.62 13.74
N GLY A 539 14.70 75.07 14.27
CA GLY A 539 16.01 74.98 13.61
C GLY A 539 16.65 73.60 13.67
N ASN A 540 16.14 72.66 14.49
CA ASN A 540 16.67 71.30 14.63
C ASN A 540 15.76 70.17 14.13
N LYS A 541 14.72 70.48 13.36
CA LYS A 541 14.03 69.47 12.55
C LYS A 541 13.84 70.00 11.15
N SER A 542 14.74 69.57 10.28
CA SER A 542 14.59 69.69 8.84
C SER A 542 13.20 69.22 8.44
N ILE A 543 12.50 70.07 7.70
CA ILE A 543 11.25 69.78 7.02
C ILE A 543 11.41 68.57 6.05
N ASN A 544 12.64 68.16 5.76
CA ASN A 544 12.98 66.97 4.99
C ASN A 544 12.57 65.66 5.68
N SER A 545 12.45 65.57 7.02
CA SER A 545 12.20 64.27 7.67
C SER A 545 10.74 63.76 7.58
N LEU A 546 9.78 64.59 7.15
CA LEU A 546 8.38 64.17 6.98
C LEU A 546 8.04 63.95 5.50
N GLU A 547 8.64 64.71 4.58
CA GLU A 547 8.59 64.42 3.15
C GLU A 547 9.39 63.15 2.83
N ASP A 548 10.58 62.94 3.41
CA ASP A 548 11.36 61.70 3.20
C ASP A 548 10.64 60.46 3.78
N ALA A 549 9.85 60.60 4.85
CA ALA A 549 9.10 59.48 5.44
C ALA A 549 7.81 59.11 4.68
N ILE A 550 7.24 60.05 3.91
CA ILE A 550 6.05 59.84 3.08
C ILE A 550 6.46 59.42 1.66
N ILE A 551 7.58 59.94 1.15
CA ILE A 551 8.13 59.59 -0.17
C ILE A 551 8.86 58.22 -0.11
N SER A 552 9.62 57.92 0.95
CA SER A 552 10.30 56.61 1.11
C SER A 552 9.34 55.42 1.20
N ALA A 553 8.11 55.60 1.69
CA ALA A 553 7.15 54.51 1.83
C ALA A 553 6.40 54.17 0.53
N ASP A 554 6.27 55.14 -0.40
CA ASP A 554 5.70 54.91 -1.73
C ASP A 554 6.79 54.51 -2.75
N ASP A 555 8.02 55.02 -2.62
CA ASP A 555 9.15 54.64 -3.50
C ASP A 555 9.69 53.23 -3.19
N GLN A 556 9.75 52.79 -1.91
CA GLN A 556 10.08 51.38 -1.59
C GLN A 556 9.03 50.37 -2.05
N LYS A 557 7.81 50.84 -2.38
CA LYS A 557 6.74 50.01 -2.94
C LYS A 557 6.73 50.01 -4.47
N ALA A 558 7.35 51.01 -5.09
CA ALA A 558 7.56 51.08 -6.53
C ALA A 558 8.86 50.35 -6.96
N GLU A 559 9.95 50.46 -6.20
CA GLU A 559 11.21 49.76 -6.49
C GLU A 559 11.11 48.24 -6.29
N ASN A 560 10.45 47.75 -5.22
CA ASN A 560 10.24 46.31 -5.03
C ASN A 560 9.34 45.66 -6.10
N ASN A 561 8.48 46.44 -6.77
CA ASN A 561 7.67 45.96 -7.90
C ASN A 561 8.40 46.05 -9.24
N THR A 562 9.51 46.79 -9.32
CA THR A 562 10.31 46.91 -10.54
C THR A 562 11.45 45.88 -10.54
N GLU A 563 12.04 45.58 -9.37
CA GLU A 563 13.11 44.58 -9.22
C GLU A 563 12.60 43.12 -9.36
N ILE A 564 11.34 42.84 -9.01
CA ILE A 564 10.70 41.53 -9.27
C ILE A 564 10.40 41.33 -10.77
N ASN A 565 10.14 42.42 -11.52
CA ASN A 565 9.84 42.33 -12.96
C ASN A 565 11.09 42.29 -13.86
N GLU A 566 12.30 42.56 -13.34
CA GLU A 566 13.56 42.38 -14.07
C GLU A 566 14.24 41.02 -13.82
N ILE A 567 13.95 40.34 -12.71
CA ILE A 567 14.45 38.97 -12.45
C ILE A 567 13.69 37.94 -13.32
N ASP A 568 12.41 38.17 -13.62
CA ASP A 568 11.61 37.34 -14.55
C ASP A 568 11.89 37.60 -16.05
N LYS A 569 12.85 38.48 -16.38
CA LYS A 569 13.34 38.68 -17.76
C LYS A 569 14.79 38.20 -17.97
N LYS A 570 15.42 37.59 -16.96
CA LYS A 570 16.77 37.03 -17.06
C LYS A 570 16.92 35.61 -16.48
N THR A 571 15.82 34.90 -16.33
CA THR A 571 15.76 33.43 -16.26
C THR A 571 14.78 32.94 -17.31
#